data_AF-A0AAU5C2Q9-F1
#
_entry.id   AF-A0AAU5C2Q9-F1
#
_cell.length_a   1.000
_cell.length_b   1.000
_cell.length_c   1.000
_cell.angle_alpha   90.00
_cell.angle_beta   90.00
_cell.angle_gamma   90.00
#
_symmetry.space_group_name_H-M   'P 1'
#
loop_
_entity.id
_entity.type
_entity.pdbx_description
1 polymer ?
#
loop_
_entity_poly.entity_id
_entity_poly.type
_entity_poly.pdbx_seq_one_letter_code
_entity_poly.pdbx_strand_id
1 'polypeptide(L)' 'MEAAVHDASSEPEDDDAAAALRQQIKRALREDRELLLELTRLLPAVHAPMTVIASGQRAIAAQTITTAVTGDNATTQP' A
#
# COMPACT_ATOMS: atom_id res chain seq x y z
N MET A 1 -18.97 13.64 -10.16
CA MET A 1 -18.30 12.80 -9.15
C MET A 1 -19.29 12.26 -8.14
N GLU A 2 -20.19 13.08 -7.59
CA GLU A 2 -21.20 12.65 -6.59
C GLU A 2 -22.05 11.45 -7.03
N ALA A 3 -22.53 11.40 -8.28
CA ALA A 3 -23.26 10.25 -8.80
C ALA A 3 -22.42 8.96 -8.79
N ALA A 4 -21.17 9.01 -9.27
CA ALA A 4 -20.29 7.84 -9.26
C ALA A 4 -19.92 7.36 -7.84
N VAL A 5 -19.90 8.27 -6.86
CA VAL A 5 -19.75 7.92 -5.45
C VAL A 5 -21.00 7.23 -4.93
N HIS A 6 -22.18 7.76 -5.27
CA HIS A 6 -23.45 7.16 -4.89
C HIS A 6 -23.61 5.75 -5.47
N ASP A 7 -23.36 5.58 -6.77
CA ASP A 7 -23.47 4.29 -7.46
C ASP A 7 -22.55 3.24 -6.82
N ALA A 8 -21.26 3.57 -6.63
CA ALA A 8 -20.30 2.67 -5.99
C ALA A 8 -20.59 2.41 -4.49
N SER A 9 -21.33 3.29 -3.82
CA SER A 9 -21.74 3.11 -2.42
C SER A 9 -23.02 2.29 -2.26
N SER A 10 -23.92 2.39 -3.24
CA SER A 10 -25.21 1.69 -3.25
C SER A 10 -25.02 0.21 -3.62
N GLU A 11 -24.07 -0.09 -4.50
CA GLU A 11 -23.73 -1.45 -4.93
C GLU A 11 -22.22 -1.67 -4.79
N PRO A 12 -21.71 -1.91 -3.57
CA PRO A 12 -20.28 -2.03 -3.32
C PRO A 12 -19.62 -3.27 -3.95
N GLU A 13 -20.42 -4.24 -4.38
CA GLU A 13 -19.99 -5.43 -5.13
C GLU A 13 -20.02 -5.24 -6.67
N ASP A 14 -20.49 -4.09 -7.14
CA ASP A 14 -20.44 -3.73 -8.56
C ASP A 14 -19.04 -3.21 -8.93
N ASP A 15 -18.26 -4.09 -9.54
CA ASP A 15 -16.91 -3.80 -10.03
C ASP A 15 -16.88 -2.68 -11.08
N ASP A 16 -17.94 -2.51 -11.88
CA ASP A 16 -18.03 -1.49 -12.92
C ASP A 16 -18.28 -0.11 -12.30
N ALA A 17 -19.18 -0.02 -11.32
CA ALA A 17 -19.39 1.21 -10.55
C ALA A 17 -18.10 1.62 -9.80
N ALA A 18 -17.42 0.66 -9.17
CA ALA A 18 -16.12 0.88 -8.54
C ALA A 18 -15.04 1.31 -9.56
N ALA A 19 -15.05 0.74 -10.77
CA ALA A 19 -14.13 1.10 -11.83
C ALA A 19 -14.36 2.52 -12.35
N ALA A 20 -15.63 2.93 -12.50
CA ALA A 20 -15.99 4.28 -12.92
C ALA A 20 -15.52 5.31 -11.89
N LEU A 21 -15.78 5.09 -10.60
CA LEU A 21 -15.31 5.97 -9.53
C LEU A 21 -13.77 6.06 -9.50
N ARG A 22 -13.08 4.92 -9.62
CA ARG A 22 -11.62 4.86 -9.69
C ARG A 22 -11.04 5.68 -10.84
N GLN A 23 -11.68 5.66 -12.01
CA GLN A 23 -11.23 6.47 -13.16
C GLN A 23 -11.41 7.97 -12.91
N GLN A 24 -12.53 8.37 -12.28
CA GLN A 24 -12.76 9.77 -11.94
C GLN A 24 -11.73 10.29 -10.92
N ILE A 25 -11.43 9.50 -9.88
CA ILE A 25 -10.39 9.83 -8.90
C ILE A 25 -9.03 9.98 -9.58
N LYS A 26 -8.64 9.03 -10.43
CA LYS A 26 -7.35 9.08 -11.16
C LYS A 26 -7.24 10.32 -12.05
N ARG A 27 -8.34 10.74 -12.67
CA ARG A 27 -8.37 11.94 -13.51
C ARG A 27 -8.21 13.21 -12.68
N ALA A 28 -8.99 13.35 -11.60
CA ALA A 28 -8.90 14.50 -10.69
C ALA A 28 -7.48 14.67 -10.11
N LEU A 29 -6.86 13.57 -9.67
CA LEU A 29 -5.50 13.59 -9.13
C LEU A 29 -4.41 13.86 -10.18
N ARG A 30 -4.68 13.64 -11.47
CA ARG A 30 -3.75 13.98 -12.56
C ARG A 30 -3.85 15.45 -12.92
N GLU A 31 -5.06 15.99 -12.92
CA GLU A 31 -5.35 17.37 -13.27
C GLU A 31 -4.97 18.34 -12.14
N ASP A 32 -4.99 17.88 -10.88
CA ASP A 32 -4.63 18.69 -9.71
C ASP A 32 -3.50 18.04 -8.88
N ARG A 33 -2.30 18.63 -9.01
CA ARG A 33 -1.09 18.17 -8.32
C ARG A 33 -1.03 18.59 -6.86
N GLU A 34 -1.71 19.67 -6.48
CA GLU A 34 -1.77 20.13 -5.09
C GLU A 34 -2.68 19.20 -4.29
N LEU A 35 -3.85 18.86 -4.86
CA LEU A 35 -4.77 17.86 -4.33
C LEU A 35 -4.09 16.50 -4.12
N LEU A 36 -3.26 16.06 -5.09
CA LEU A 36 -2.49 14.82 -4.93
C LEU A 36 -1.60 14.89 -3.69
N LEU A 37 -0.82 15.96 -3.51
CA LEU A 37 0.10 16.12 -2.38
C LEU A 37 -0.61 16.19 -1.03
N GLU A 38 -1.76 16.86 -0.99
CA GLU A 38 -2.61 16.89 0.21
C GLU A 38 -3.13 15.49 0.54
N LEU A 39 -3.63 14.77 -0.47
CA LEU A 39 -4.15 13.41 -0.29
C LEU A 39 -3.06 12.45 0.19
N THR A 40 -1.82 12.54 -0.32
CA THR A 40 -0.71 11.70 0.16
C THR A 40 -0.32 11.99 1.62
N ARG A 41 -0.62 13.19 2.13
CA ARG A 41 -0.39 13.55 3.55
C ARG A 41 -1.51 13.05 4.46
N LEU A 42 -2.73 12.96 3.94
CA LEU A 42 -3.92 12.51 4.68
C LEU A 42 -4.05 10.99 4.72
N LEU A 43 -3.66 10.31 3.65
CA LEU A 43 -3.65 8.86 3.63
C LEU A 43 -2.51 8.36 4.52
N PRO A 44 -2.77 7.40 5.43
CA PRO A 44 -1.67 6.72 6.10
C PRO A 44 -0.76 6.16 5.02
N ALA A 45 0.54 6.41 5.13
CA ALA A 45 1.54 5.80 4.25
C ALA A 45 1.17 4.31 4.13
N VAL A 46 1.04 3.81 2.90
CA VAL A 46 0.63 2.42 2.62
C VAL A 46 1.75 1.49 3.10
N HIS A 47 1.82 1.33 4.41
CA HIS A 47 2.53 0.33 5.15
C HIS A 47 1.44 -0.42 5.90
N ALA A 48 0.59 -1.12 5.14
CA ALA A 48 -0.24 -2.14 5.75
C ALA A 48 0.71 -3.05 6.55
N PRO A 49 0.44 -3.31 7.84
CA PRO A 49 1.31 -4.15 8.65
C PRO A 49 1.38 -5.53 8.02
N MET A 50 2.54 -5.87 7.46
CA MET A 50 2.79 -7.20 6.90
C MET A 50 3.26 -8.10 8.04
N THR A 51 2.41 -9.04 8.43
CA THR A 51 2.79 -10.07 9.39
C THR A 51 3.79 -11.01 8.73
N VAL A 52 5.06 -10.93 9.13
CA VAL A 52 6.13 -11.84 8.67
C VAL A 52 6.49 -12.76 9.83
N ILE A 53 6.13 -14.04 9.72
CA ILE A 53 6.41 -15.05 10.75
C ILE A 53 7.56 -15.93 10.27
N ALA A 54 8.60 -16.04 11.08
CA ALA A 54 9.66 -17.03 10.94
C ALA A 54 9.63 -17.96 12.15
N SER A 55 9.65 -19.27 11.90
CA SER A 55 9.69 -20.30 12.94
C SER A 55 10.78 -21.30 12.62
N GLY A 56 11.55 -21.70 13.64
CA GLY A 56 12.69 -22.62 13.53
C GLY A 56 13.98 -22.02 14.09
N GLN A 57 14.98 -22.88 14.32
CA GLN A 57 16.30 -22.46 14.77
C GLN A 57 17.01 -21.71 13.63
N ARG A 58 17.53 -20.50 13.90
CA ARG A 58 18.20 -19.60 12.91
C ARG A 58 17.24 -18.94 11.89
N ALA A 59 15.95 -18.82 12.23
CA ALA A 59 14.96 -18.24 11.33
C ALA A 59 14.97 -16.69 11.37
N ILE A 60 14.83 -16.05 10.20
CA ILE A 60 14.71 -14.59 10.05
C ILE A 60 13.45 -14.28 9.25
N ALA A 61 12.64 -13.36 9.76
CA ALA A 61 11.48 -12.78 9.09
C ALA A 61 11.64 -11.25 9.11
N ALA A 62 11.54 -10.62 7.95
CA ALA A 62 11.45 -9.17 7.86
C ALA A 62 10.74 -8.76 6.57
N GLN A 63 10.14 -7.57 6.61
CA GLN A 63 9.60 -6.92 5.42
C GLN A 63 10.72 -6.38 4.51
N THR A 64 11.84 -5.94 5.08
CA THR A 64 13.02 -5.48 4.33
C THR A 64 14.28 -5.72 5.17
N ILE A 65 15.31 -6.33 4.57
CA ILE A 65 16.63 -6.53 5.17
C ILE A 65 17.69 -6.15 4.12
N THR A 66 18.64 -5.32 4.51
CA THR A 66 19.83 -5.01 3.69
C THR A 66 20.87 -6.12 3.79
N THR A 67 21.13 -6.64 5.00
CA THR A 67 22.00 -7.80 5.21
C THR A 67 21.56 -8.55 6.47
N ALA A 68 21.45 -9.87 6.38
CA ALA A 68 21.12 -10.75 7.49
C ALA A 68 22.14 -11.88 7.60
N VAL A 69 22.59 -12.14 8.82
CA VAL A 69 23.61 -13.14 9.15
C VAL A 69 23.11 -14.00 10.30
N THR A 70 22.94 -15.30 10.06
CA THR A 70 22.34 -16.26 11.01
C THR A 70 23.31 -17.34 11.50
N GLY A 71 24.60 -17.16 11.28
CA GLY A 71 25.63 -18.15 11.63
C GLY A 71 26.77 -17.58 12.46
N ASP A 72 27.47 -18.49 13.15
CA ASP A 72 28.61 -18.17 14.01
C ASP A 72 29.88 -17.95 13.15
N ASN A 73 30.79 -17.10 13.63
CA ASN A 73 32.04 -16.69 12.96
C ASN A 73 31.85 -15.89 11.65
N ALA A 74 30.72 -15.21 11.48
CA ALA A 74 30.51 -14.37 10.32
C ALA A 74 31.26 -13.04 10.42
N THR A 75 32.06 -12.75 9.39
CA THR A 75 32.69 -11.44 9.17
C THR A 75 31.90 -10.69 8.11
N THR A 76 31.35 -9.52 8.45
CA THR A 76 30.69 -8.62 7.48
C THR A 76 31.60 -7.45 7.15
N GLN A 77 31.83 -7.17 5.87
CA GLN A 77 32.43 -5.92 5.39
C GLN A 77 31.34 -5.06 4.73
N PRO A 78 31.45 -3.72 4.83
CA PRO A 78 30.48 -2.79 4.25
C PRO A 78 30.45 -2.83 2.72
#